data_AF-A0A2S9FHH4-F1
#
_entry.id   AF-A0A2S9FHH4-F1
#
_cell.length_a   1.000
_cell.length_b   1.000
_cell.length_c   1.000
_cell.angle_alpha   90.00
_cell.angle_beta   90.00
_cell.angle_gamma   90.00
#
_symmetry.space_group_name_H-M   'P 1'
#
loop_
_entity.id
_entity.type
_entity.pdbx_description
1 polymer ?
#
loop_
_entity_poly.entity_id
_entity_poly.type
_entity_poly.pdbx_seq_one_letter_code
_entity_poly.pdbx_strand_id
1 'polypeptide(L)'
;VVKRTLRCPYHSWTYALDGKLVAAPNIGTLSDDAGAPIDRYQFGLVPVALTEWLGYAWVCLSDTPPPFEDVMAEAAKTLGDADAINRYGIGGLDVGHRVVYDVAANWKLIVENFMECYHCSSIHPELVDVVPEFARGVAAQANIGRGAEFGSEVAGFTVDGSAGFDRLPGITDDQDRRYFAITAKPTVFINLVPDHVIFHRMYPIAVDRTVVECDWLYTGDVVGSDRD
;
A
#
# COMPACT_ATOMS: atom_id res chain seq x y z
N VAL A 1 24.08 -12.99 -0.62
CA VAL A 1 24.64 -13.09 -1.99
C VAL A 1 23.58 -12.60 -2.96
N VAL A 2 23.78 -11.45 -3.61
CA VAL A 2 22.83 -10.93 -4.61
C VAL A 2 22.85 -11.87 -5.83
N LYS A 3 21.74 -12.53 -6.14
CA LYS A 3 21.64 -13.38 -7.33
C LYS A 3 21.64 -12.49 -8.58
N ARG A 4 22.51 -12.79 -9.54
CA ARG A 4 22.65 -12.02 -10.78
C ARG A 4 21.69 -12.46 -11.90
N THR A 5 20.98 -13.58 -11.69
CA THR A 5 20.04 -14.17 -12.64
C THR A 5 18.91 -14.88 -11.90
N LEU A 6 17.79 -15.07 -12.58
CA LEU A 6 16.66 -15.88 -12.14
C LEU A 6 16.79 -17.26 -12.78
N ARG A 7 16.81 -18.33 -11.98
CA ARG A 7 16.93 -19.71 -12.48
C ARG A 7 15.66 -20.49 -12.12
N CYS A 8 14.95 -20.95 -13.14
CA CYS A 8 13.80 -21.83 -12.98
C CYS A 8 14.25 -23.14 -12.29
N PRO A 9 13.62 -23.54 -11.17
CA PRO A 9 14.06 -24.71 -10.42
C PRO A 9 13.74 -26.03 -11.14
N TYR A 10 12.84 -26.03 -12.12
CA TYR A 10 12.43 -27.25 -12.81
C TYR A 10 13.49 -27.73 -13.80
N HIS A 11 13.81 -26.91 -14.81
CA HIS A 11 14.74 -27.28 -15.89
C HIS A 11 15.90 -26.31 -16.04
N SER A 12 16.14 -25.45 -15.05
CA SER A 12 17.29 -24.54 -15.04
C SER A 12 17.36 -23.53 -16.19
N TRP A 13 16.20 -23.20 -16.80
CA TRP A 13 16.10 -22.02 -17.64
C TRP A 13 16.50 -20.80 -16.83
N THR A 14 17.42 -20.02 -17.37
CA THR A 14 18.06 -18.92 -16.67
C THR A 14 17.74 -17.63 -17.40
N TYR A 15 17.25 -16.65 -16.66
CA TYR A 15 16.84 -15.34 -17.15
C TYR A 15 17.72 -14.26 -16.50
N ALA A 16 18.05 -13.24 -17.27
CA ALA A 16 18.59 -12.00 -16.72
C ALA A 16 17.52 -11.28 -15.88
N LEU A 17 17.93 -10.31 -15.06
CA LEU A 17 17.00 -9.55 -14.22
C LEU A 17 16.08 -8.62 -15.04
N ASP A 18 16.40 -8.39 -16.33
CA ASP A 18 15.53 -7.71 -17.30
C ASP A 18 14.55 -8.67 -18.01
N GLY A 19 14.45 -9.92 -17.54
CA GLY A 19 13.52 -10.92 -18.05
C GLY A 19 14.00 -11.69 -19.29
N LYS A 20 15.10 -11.31 -19.93
CA LYS A 20 15.59 -12.01 -21.13
C LYS A 20 16.07 -13.42 -20.79
N LEU A 21 15.68 -14.41 -21.60
CA LEU A 21 16.19 -15.78 -21.50
C LEU A 21 17.68 -15.81 -21.91
N VAL A 22 18.57 -15.98 -20.93
CA VAL A 22 20.03 -16.02 -21.17
C VAL A 22 20.54 -17.41 -21.49
N ALA A 23 19.95 -18.44 -20.89
CA ALA A 23 20.34 -19.83 -21.13
C ALA A 23 19.19 -20.79 -20.84
N ALA A 24 19.07 -21.83 -21.67
CA ALA A 24 18.20 -22.97 -21.43
C ALA A 24 19.00 -24.24 -21.79
N PRO A 25 19.05 -25.26 -20.91
CA PRO A 25 19.76 -26.50 -21.22
C PRO A 25 19.28 -27.11 -22.53
N ASN A 26 20.23 -27.56 -23.35
CA ASN A 26 19.99 -28.22 -24.64
C ASN A 26 19.18 -27.40 -25.67
N ILE A 27 18.98 -26.09 -25.50
CA ILE A 27 18.16 -25.29 -26.43
C ILE A 27 18.62 -25.37 -27.89
N GLY A 28 19.93 -25.53 -28.12
CA GLY A 28 20.48 -25.70 -29.47
C GLY A 28 20.14 -27.02 -30.15
N THR A 29 19.57 -27.99 -29.44
CA THR A 29 19.08 -29.26 -30.01
C THR A 29 17.56 -29.28 -30.18
N LEU A 30 16.86 -28.20 -29.81
CA LEU A 30 15.41 -28.10 -29.90
C LEU A 30 15.01 -27.39 -31.19
N SER A 31 13.91 -27.84 -31.78
CA SER A 31 13.26 -27.21 -32.93
C SER A 31 11.77 -27.01 -32.63
N ASP A 32 11.16 -26.03 -33.28
CA ASP A 32 9.71 -25.85 -33.30
C ASP A 32 9.00 -26.88 -34.21
N ASP A 33 7.68 -26.80 -34.29
CA ASP A 33 6.85 -27.71 -35.10
C ASP A 33 7.15 -27.64 -36.61
N ALA A 34 7.80 -26.57 -37.08
CA ALA A 34 8.23 -26.39 -38.46
C ALA A 34 9.69 -26.85 -38.69
N GLY A 35 10.37 -27.33 -37.65
CA GLY A 35 11.76 -27.78 -37.69
C GLY A 35 12.80 -26.66 -37.55
N ALA A 36 12.38 -25.41 -37.31
CA ALA A 36 13.29 -24.29 -37.13
C ALA A 36 13.89 -24.29 -35.71
N PRO A 37 15.15 -23.84 -35.52
CA PRO A 37 15.75 -23.73 -34.20
C PRO A 37 14.95 -22.78 -33.29
N ILE A 38 14.83 -23.13 -32.01
CA ILE A 38 14.14 -22.28 -31.03
C ILE A 38 14.84 -20.93 -30.87
N ASP A 39 14.13 -19.84 -31.18
CA ASP A 39 14.61 -18.49 -30.90
C ASP A 39 14.39 -18.11 -29.43
N ARG A 40 15.45 -18.20 -28.63
CA ARG A 40 15.43 -17.84 -27.20
C ARG A 40 14.88 -16.44 -26.92
N TYR A 41 14.98 -15.49 -27.86
CA TYR A 41 14.51 -14.12 -27.64
C TYR A 41 12.98 -14.03 -27.58
N GLN A 42 12.27 -15.04 -28.09
CA GLN A 42 10.82 -15.14 -27.99
C GLN A 42 10.32 -15.71 -26.65
N PHE A 43 11.22 -16.28 -25.84
CA PHE A 43 10.88 -16.99 -24.59
C PHE A 43 11.41 -16.29 -23.34
N GLY A 44 11.44 -14.96 -23.34
CA GLY A 44 11.67 -14.16 -22.13
C GLY A 44 10.55 -14.29 -21.11
N LEU A 45 10.78 -13.80 -19.90
CA LEU A 45 9.71 -13.64 -18.91
C LEU A 45 8.69 -12.62 -19.41
N VAL A 46 7.41 -12.84 -19.09
CA VAL A 46 6.34 -11.89 -19.38
C VAL A 46 6.54 -10.65 -18.51
N PRO A 47 6.75 -9.46 -19.09
CA PRO A 47 6.91 -8.23 -18.32
C PRO A 47 5.57 -7.80 -17.72
N VAL A 48 5.63 -7.11 -16.59
CA VAL A 48 4.47 -6.43 -15.98
C VAL A 48 4.81 -4.95 -15.84
N ALA A 49 3.83 -4.07 -16.05
CA ALA A 49 4.04 -2.65 -15.85
C ALA A 49 4.23 -2.36 -14.37
N LEU A 50 5.23 -1.54 -14.03
CA LEU A 50 5.60 -1.21 -12.66
C LEU A 50 5.85 0.29 -12.52
N THR A 51 5.31 0.86 -11.44
CA THR A 51 5.59 2.22 -10.98
C THR A 51 5.99 2.18 -9.51
N GLU A 52 7.03 2.92 -9.14
CA GLU A 52 7.39 3.11 -7.74
C GLU A 52 6.70 4.38 -7.21
N TRP A 53 5.95 4.24 -6.11
CA TRP A 53 5.30 5.39 -5.46
C TRP A 53 5.17 5.12 -3.96
N LEU A 54 5.55 6.11 -3.15
CA LEU A 54 5.55 6.06 -1.68
C LEU A 54 6.37 4.90 -1.10
N GLY A 55 7.44 4.45 -1.78
CA GLY A 55 8.25 3.31 -1.36
C GLY A 55 7.67 1.93 -1.70
N TYR A 56 6.50 1.88 -2.34
CA TYR A 56 5.88 0.63 -2.80
C TYR A 56 6.00 0.46 -4.32
N ALA A 57 6.10 -0.80 -4.75
CA ALA A 57 6.00 -1.18 -6.15
C ALA A 57 4.54 -1.42 -6.52
N TRP A 58 4.01 -0.60 -7.43
CA TRP A 58 2.66 -0.71 -7.98
C TRP A 58 2.72 -1.44 -9.31
N VAL A 59 1.98 -2.54 -9.44
CA VAL A 59 2.01 -3.41 -10.62
C VAL A 59 0.68 -3.36 -11.35
N CYS A 60 0.72 -3.24 -12.67
CA CYS A 60 -0.44 -3.38 -13.54
C CYS A 60 -0.25 -4.57 -14.51
N LEU A 61 -1.25 -5.45 -14.56
CA LEU A 61 -1.25 -6.65 -15.39
C LEU A 61 -1.91 -6.43 -16.77
N SER A 62 -2.37 -5.20 -17.06
CA SER A 62 -2.92 -4.84 -18.36
C SER A 62 -1.81 -4.69 -19.40
N ASP A 63 -2.02 -5.19 -20.61
CA ASP A 63 -1.12 -4.96 -21.76
C ASP A 63 -1.04 -3.46 -22.12
N THR A 64 -2.09 -2.71 -21.81
CA THR A 64 -2.14 -1.24 -21.92
C THR A 64 -2.40 -0.66 -20.53
N PRO A 65 -1.35 -0.46 -19.71
CA PRO A 65 -1.52 0.06 -18.36
C PRO A 65 -2.07 1.50 -18.42
N PRO A 66 -3.06 1.85 -17.58
CA PRO A 66 -3.49 3.22 -17.45
C PRO A 66 -2.37 4.09 -16.83
N PRO A 67 -2.39 5.42 -17.04
CA PRO A 67 -1.47 6.35 -16.38
C PRO A 67 -1.56 6.21 -14.86
N PHE A 68 -0.43 6.04 -14.18
CA PHE A 68 -0.41 5.97 -12.72
C PHE A 68 -0.64 7.35 -12.08
N GLU A 69 -0.40 8.41 -12.84
CA GLU A 69 -0.64 9.80 -12.50
C GLU A 69 -2.10 10.06 -12.09
N ASP A 70 -3.06 9.32 -12.65
CA ASP A 70 -4.47 9.43 -12.27
C ASP A 70 -4.70 9.00 -10.81
N VAL A 71 -3.99 7.98 -10.33
CA VAL A 71 -4.03 7.53 -8.92
C VAL A 71 -3.44 8.60 -8.00
N MET A 72 -2.29 9.16 -8.40
CA MET A 72 -1.63 10.23 -7.64
C MET A 72 -2.49 11.50 -7.58
N ALA A 73 -3.15 11.85 -8.68
CA ALA A 73 -4.03 13.02 -8.76
C ALA A 73 -5.27 12.87 -7.86
N GLU A 74 -5.89 11.68 -7.82
CA GLU A 74 -7.02 11.43 -6.92
C GLU A 74 -6.59 11.46 -5.44
N ALA A 75 -5.42 10.92 -5.10
CA ALA A 75 -4.86 11.01 -3.75
C ALA A 75 -4.60 12.47 -3.34
N ALA A 76 -3.94 13.25 -4.20
CA ALA A 76 -3.71 14.68 -4.02
C ALA A 76 -5.02 15.46 -3.82
N LYS A 77 -6.03 15.17 -4.64
CA LYS A 77 -7.35 15.78 -4.56
C LYS A 77 -8.04 15.49 -3.23
N THR A 78 -7.98 14.26 -2.71
CA THR A 78 -8.53 13.93 -1.39
C THR A 78 -7.85 14.73 -0.27
N LEU A 79 -6.53 14.92 -0.36
CA LEU A 79 -5.77 15.72 0.61
C LEU A 79 -5.87 17.23 0.40
N GLY A 80 -6.54 17.71 -0.65
CA GLY A 80 -6.69 19.14 -0.95
C GLY A 80 -5.40 19.86 -1.35
N ASP A 81 -4.28 19.15 -1.42
CA ASP A 81 -2.95 19.68 -1.73
C ASP A 81 -2.11 18.56 -2.37
N ALA A 82 -1.50 18.87 -3.52
CA ALA A 82 -0.71 17.93 -4.31
C ALA A 82 0.53 17.40 -3.58
N ASP A 83 1.10 18.20 -2.67
CA ASP A 83 2.32 17.82 -1.95
C ASP A 83 2.03 17.25 -0.55
N ALA A 84 0.77 17.27 -0.10
CA ALA A 84 0.42 16.84 1.25
C ALA A 84 0.85 15.39 1.56
N ILE A 85 0.73 14.48 0.60
CA ILE A 85 1.15 13.09 0.79
C ILE A 85 2.67 12.95 0.86
N ASN A 86 3.41 13.77 0.10
CA ASN A 86 4.87 13.71 0.05
C ASN A 86 5.50 14.17 1.37
N ARG A 87 4.82 15.04 2.13
CA ARG A 87 5.25 15.52 3.45
C ARG A 87 5.36 14.43 4.52
N TYR A 88 4.62 13.33 4.37
CA TYR A 88 4.75 12.17 5.24
C TYR A 88 6.06 11.40 5.02
N GLY A 89 6.80 11.67 3.93
CA GLY A 89 8.09 11.04 3.69
C GLY A 89 8.03 9.51 3.56
N ILE A 90 6.88 8.97 3.13
CA ILE A 90 6.51 7.55 3.25
C ILE A 90 7.57 6.62 2.65
N GLY A 91 8.19 7.00 1.52
CA GLY A 91 9.22 6.19 0.88
C GLY A 91 10.53 6.04 1.67
N GLY A 92 10.71 6.80 2.76
CA GLY A 92 11.81 6.66 3.70
C GLY A 92 11.42 6.06 5.06
N LEU A 93 10.18 5.58 5.20
CA LEU A 93 9.72 4.87 6.40
C LEU A 93 9.94 3.36 6.27
N ASP A 94 10.11 2.71 7.41
CA ASP A 94 10.30 1.27 7.53
C ASP A 94 9.03 0.60 8.10
N VAL A 95 8.77 -0.65 7.70
CA VAL A 95 7.69 -1.45 8.29
C VAL A 95 8.11 -1.88 9.69
N GLY A 96 7.57 -1.22 10.72
CA GLY A 96 7.76 -1.63 12.12
C GLY A 96 6.90 -2.84 12.46
N HIS A 97 5.61 -2.79 12.08
CA HIS A 97 4.69 -3.89 12.31
C HIS A 97 3.86 -4.23 11.06
N ARG A 98 3.74 -5.52 10.76
CA ARG A 98 2.74 -6.05 9.82
C ARG A 98 1.74 -6.97 10.51
N VAL A 99 0.44 -6.75 10.24
CA VAL A 99 -0.63 -7.69 10.57
C VAL A 99 -1.26 -8.20 9.28
N VAL A 100 -1.59 -9.50 9.24
CA VAL A 100 -2.27 -10.14 8.11
C VAL A 100 -3.61 -10.68 8.58
N TYR A 101 -4.69 -10.20 7.97
CA TYR A 101 -6.06 -10.64 8.22
C TYR A 101 -6.55 -11.53 7.08
N ASP A 102 -7.12 -12.69 7.42
CA ASP A 102 -7.87 -13.53 6.49
C ASP A 102 -9.37 -13.27 6.69
N VAL A 103 -9.94 -12.43 5.85
CA VAL A 103 -11.30 -11.92 6.01
C VAL A 103 -12.26 -12.74 5.15
N ALA A 104 -13.24 -13.38 5.79
CA ALA A 104 -14.34 -14.09 5.14
C ALA A 104 -15.38 -13.12 4.55
N ALA A 105 -14.93 -12.24 3.66
CA ALA A 105 -15.76 -11.27 2.94
C ALA A 105 -15.22 -10.98 1.53
N ASN A 106 -16.13 -10.57 0.66
CA ASN A 106 -15.75 -9.97 -0.63
C ASN A 106 -14.98 -8.66 -0.40
N TRP A 107 -13.93 -8.41 -1.18
CA TRP A 107 -13.10 -7.19 -1.05
C TRP A 107 -13.90 -5.89 -1.17
N LYS A 108 -15.00 -5.88 -1.97
CA LYS A 108 -15.85 -4.71 -2.13
C LYS A 108 -16.54 -4.32 -0.81
N LEU A 109 -16.91 -5.29 0.02
CA LEU A 109 -17.52 -5.01 1.34
C LEU A 109 -16.54 -4.33 2.28
N ILE A 110 -15.24 -4.67 2.19
CA ILE A 110 -14.18 -4.01 2.97
C ILE A 110 -14.00 -2.57 2.51
N VAL A 111 -14.07 -2.33 1.19
CA VAL A 111 -14.07 -0.97 0.62
C VAL A 111 -15.30 -0.18 1.05
N GLU A 112 -16.49 -0.74 0.93
CA GLU A 112 -17.72 -0.07 1.38
C GLU A 112 -17.62 0.31 2.87
N ASN A 113 -17.15 -0.61 3.72
CA ASN A 113 -16.94 -0.36 5.15
C ASN A 113 -15.92 0.77 5.42
N PHE A 114 -14.83 0.86 4.67
CA PHE A 114 -13.81 1.91 4.87
C PHE A 114 -14.24 3.29 4.38
N MET A 115 -15.23 3.37 3.48
CA MET A 115 -15.66 4.62 2.85
C MET A 115 -16.72 5.38 3.66
N GLU A 116 -17.13 4.86 4.82
CA GLU A 116 -18.14 5.46 5.71
C GLU A 116 -17.73 5.32 7.18
N CYS A 117 -18.37 6.10 8.05
CA CYS A 117 -18.23 5.95 9.51
C CYS A 117 -19.58 5.83 10.23
N TYR A 118 -20.65 5.53 9.49
CA TYR A 118 -21.98 5.29 10.01
C TYR A 118 -22.00 4.21 11.10
N HIS A 119 -21.13 3.20 10.99
CA HIS A 119 -20.97 2.15 12.02
C HIS A 119 -20.07 2.55 13.21
N CYS A 120 -19.26 3.60 13.08
CA CYS A 120 -18.13 3.85 13.99
C CYS A 120 -18.54 4.08 15.44
N SER A 121 -19.62 4.84 15.67
CA SER A 121 -20.14 5.11 17.02
C SER A 121 -20.60 3.86 17.78
N SER A 122 -20.89 2.77 17.06
CA SER A 122 -21.45 1.56 17.64
C SER A 122 -20.40 0.47 17.92
N ILE A 123 -19.33 0.41 17.13
CA ILE A 123 -18.38 -0.72 17.18
C ILE A 123 -16.91 -0.31 17.39
N HIS A 124 -16.57 0.98 17.28
CA HIS A 124 -15.19 1.47 17.46
C HIS A 124 -15.10 2.55 18.56
N PRO A 125 -15.42 2.23 19.83
CA PRO A 125 -15.41 3.24 20.89
C PRO A 125 -14.04 3.89 21.06
N GLU A 126 -12.95 3.13 20.99
CA GLU A 126 -11.59 3.64 21.12
C GLU A 126 -11.22 4.61 19.98
N LEU A 127 -11.63 4.30 18.75
CA LEU A 127 -11.38 5.17 17.60
C LEU A 127 -12.17 6.49 17.70
N VAL A 128 -13.42 6.42 18.17
CA VAL A 128 -14.28 7.59 18.29
C VAL A 128 -13.84 8.51 19.44
N ASP A 129 -13.26 7.96 20.51
CA ASP A 129 -12.66 8.76 21.58
C ASP A 129 -11.45 9.55 21.07
N VAL A 130 -10.63 8.95 20.20
CA VAL A 130 -9.48 9.59 19.56
C VAL A 130 -9.88 10.60 18.49
N VAL A 131 -10.85 10.24 17.64
CA VAL A 131 -11.35 11.03 16.50
C VAL A 131 -12.87 11.24 16.60
N PRO A 132 -13.34 12.20 17.42
CA PRO A 132 -14.77 12.38 17.72
C PRO A 132 -15.65 12.70 16.50
N GLU A 133 -15.08 13.20 15.41
CA GLU A 133 -15.82 13.44 14.16
C GLU A 133 -16.44 12.15 13.59
N PHE A 134 -15.79 11.01 13.80
CA PHE A 134 -16.25 9.70 13.34
C PHE A 134 -17.54 9.23 14.04
N ALA A 135 -17.82 9.72 15.25
CA ALA A 135 -19.11 9.48 15.93
C ALA A 135 -20.31 9.99 15.11
N ARG A 136 -20.10 10.98 14.25
CA ARG A 136 -21.15 11.66 13.47
C ARG A 136 -21.43 10.98 12.13
N GLY A 137 -20.77 9.86 11.83
CA GLY A 137 -20.97 9.11 10.59
C GLY A 137 -20.19 9.62 9.38
N VAL A 138 -19.33 10.62 9.56
CA VAL A 138 -18.58 11.25 8.45
C VAL A 138 -17.22 10.59 8.31
N ALA A 139 -16.96 9.98 7.15
CA ALA A 139 -15.64 9.43 6.82
C ALA A 139 -14.62 10.54 6.53
N ALA A 140 -13.35 10.31 6.83
CA ALA A 140 -12.28 11.27 6.59
C ALA A 140 -12.17 11.67 5.10
N GLN A 141 -12.46 10.74 4.19
CA GLN A 141 -12.44 10.94 2.75
C GLN A 141 -13.54 11.89 2.24
N ALA A 142 -14.60 12.13 3.04
CA ALA A 142 -15.66 13.08 2.69
C ALA A 142 -15.24 14.55 2.86
N ASN A 143 -14.17 14.81 3.62
CA ASN A 143 -13.70 16.15 3.98
C ASN A 143 -12.39 16.47 3.24
N ILE A 144 -12.49 16.78 1.95
CA ILE A 144 -11.33 17.13 1.10
C ILE A 144 -10.43 18.16 1.78
N GLY A 145 -9.17 17.78 2.00
CA GLY A 145 -8.12 18.62 2.58
C GLY A 145 -8.26 19.03 4.04
N ARG A 146 -9.34 18.66 4.73
CA ARG A 146 -9.53 18.98 6.16
C ARG A 146 -9.13 17.83 7.08
N GLY A 147 -9.22 16.58 6.61
CA GLY A 147 -9.03 15.40 7.45
C GLY A 147 -10.06 15.35 8.60
N ALA A 148 -9.80 14.49 9.58
CA ALA A 148 -10.56 14.41 10.82
C ALA A 148 -9.65 14.79 12.00
N GLU A 149 -10.12 15.69 12.86
CA GLU A 149 -9.35 16.24 13.97
C GLU A 149 -9.38 15.32 15.19
N PHE A 150 -8.24 15.22 15.89
CA PHE A 150 -8.18 14.51 17.16
C PHE A 150 -8.96 15.25 18.23
N GLY A 151 -9.50 14.53 19.22
CA GLY A 151 -10.12 15.12 20.40
C GLY A 151 -9.18 16.11 21.10
N SER A 152 -9.72 17.15 21.73
CA SER A 152 -8.89 18.23 22.33
C SER A 152 -7.91 17.75 23.40
N GLU A 153 -8.22 16.64 24.09
CA GLU A 153 -7.40 16.04 25.14
C GLU A 153 -6.51 14.88 24.63
N VAL A 154 -6.67 14.48 23.37
CA VAL A 154 -5.95 13.37 22.74
C VAL A 154 -4.56 13.85 22.34
N ALA A 155 -3.50 13.19 22.77
CA ALA A 155 -2.11 13.55 22.47
C ALA A 155 -1.56 12.85 21.21
N GLY A 156 -2.08 11.69 20.84
CA GLY A 156 -1.64 10.93 19.67
C GLY A 156 -2.70 9.95 19.16
N PHE A 157 -2.45 9.34 18.00
CA PHE A 157 -3.33 8.32 17.44
C PHE A 157 -3.02 6.94 18.03
N THR A 158 -3.27 6.79 19.34
CA THR A 158 -3.14 5.54 20.10
C THR A 158 -4.50 5.10 20.63
N VAL A 159 -4.63 3.84 21.04
CA VAL A 159 -5.91 3.26 21.52
C VAL A 159 -6.53 4.07 22.68
N ASP A 160 -5.70 4.64 23.55
CA ASP A 160 -6.12 5.42 24.72
C ASP A 160 -5.95 6.94 24.54
N GLY A 161 -5.53 7.38 23.35
CA GLY A 161 -5.25 8.78 23.04
C GLY A 161 -4.00 9.37 23.73
N SER A 162 -3.15 8.55 24.34
CA SER A 162 -1.84 8.98 24.84
C SER A 162 -0.92 9.47 23.70
N ALA A 163 0.21 10.07 24.05
CA ALA A 163 1.22 10.43 23.05
C ALA A 163 1.73 9.16 22.34
N GLY A 164 1.87 9.25 21.01
CA GLY A 164 2.51 8.22 20.19
C GLY A 164 4.02 8.47 20.07
N PHE A 165 4.53 8.35 18.85
CA PHE A 165 5.93 8.69 18.54
C PHE A 165 6.10 10.17 18.20
N ASP A 166 7.33 10.56 17.92
CA ASP A 166 7.64 11.90 17.45
C ASP A 166 6.98 12.16 16.08
N ARG A 167 6.50 13.39 15.89
CA ARG A 167 5.91 13.84 14.63
C ARG A 167 6.91 13.64 13.48
N LEU A 168 6.43 13.09 12.37
CA LEU A 168 7.21 12.90 11.15
C LEU A 168 7.76 14.27 10.68
N PRO A 169 9.04 14.37 10.27
CA PRO A 169 9.70 15.67 10.08
C PRO A 169 9.05 16.62 9.06
N GLY A 170 8.34 16.10 8.07
CA GLY A 170 7.74 16.88 7.00
C GLY A 170 6.30 17.34 7.26
N ILE A 171 5.66 16.86 8.33
CA ILE A 171 4.27 17.21 8.68
C ILE A 171 4.19 18.69 8.98
N THR A 172 3.14 19.35 8.49
CA THR A 172 2.83 20.77 8.78
C THR A 172 1.80 20.90 9.89
N ASP A 173 1.59 22.11 10.41
CA ASP A 173 0.60 22.33 11.48
C ASP A 173 -0.83 22.04 11.03
N ASP A 174 -1.11 22.17 9.73
CA ASP A 174 -2.39 21.79 9.12
C ASP A 174 -2.56 20.26 9.01
N GLN A 175 -1.49 19.48 9.15
CA GLN A 175 -1.51 18.02 9.14
C GLN A 175 -1.36 17.43 10.54
N ASP A 176 -0.86 18.21 11.48
CA ASP A 176 -0.72 17.81 12.87
C ASP A 176 -2.09 17.64 13.54
N ARG A 177 -2.16 16.72 14.50
CA ARG A 177 -3.38 16.34 15.23
C ARG A 177 -4.56 15.99 14.32
N ARG A 178 -4.28 15.49 13.12
CA ARG A 178 -5.30 15.09 12.14
C ARG A 178 -5.04 13.71 11.60
N TYR A 179 -6.13 13.04 11.32
CA TYR A 179 -6.18 11.81 10.56
C TYR A 179 -6.63 12.11 9.14
N PHE A 180 -5.89 11.62 8.15
CA PHE A 180 -6.33 11.58 6.76
C PHE A 180 -6.40 10.14 6.26
N ALA A 181 -7.31 9.89 5.32
CA ALA A 181 -7.43 8.61 4.65
C ALA A 181 -7.45 8.82 3.14
N ILE A 182 -6.73 7.96 2.42
CA ILE A 182 -6.69 7.92 0.96
C ILE A 182 -7.10 6.53 0.50
N THR A 183 -7.89 6.47 -0.57
CA THR A 183 -8.20 5.22 -1.25
C THR A 183 -7.51 5.20 -2.61
N ALA A 184 -6.39 4.50 -2.70
CA ALA A 184 -5.75 4.17 -3.97
C ALA A 184 -6.50 2.96 -4.57
N LYS A 185 -7.45 3.28 -5.44
CA LYS A 185 -8.38 2.28 -5.99
C LYS A 185 -7.63 1.21 -6.80
N PRO A 186 -8.10 -0.05 -6.76
CA PRO A 186 -9.28 -0.52 -6.05
C PRO A 186 -9.03 -1.05 -4.63
N THR A 187 -7.79 -1.36 -4.27
CA THR A 187 -7.49 -2.32 -3.19
C THR A 187 -6.45 -1.80 -2.18
N VAL A 188 -6.19 -0.50 -2.12
CA VAL A 188 -5.27 0.07 -1.13
C VAL A 188 -5.91 1.24 -0.38
N PHE A 189 -5.79 1.20 0.95
CA PHE A 189 -6.04 2.36 1.80
C PHE A 189 -4.75 2.82 2.45
N ILE A 190 -4.61 4.14 2.59
CA ILE A 190 -3.49 4.76 3.25
C ILE A 190 -4.05 5.68 4.32
N ASN A 191 -3.76 5.36 5.58
CA ASN A 191 -4.12 6.18 6.71
C ASN A 191 -2.89 6.97 7.12
N LEU A 192 -3.07 8.27 7.29
CA LEU A 192 -2.01 9.22 7.49
C LEU A 192 -2.26 9.93 8.83
N VAL A 193 -1.33 9.78 9.76
CA VAL A 193 -1.35 10.42 11.08
C VAL A 193 0.02 11.06 11.35
N PRO A 194 0.14 11.98 12.32
CA PRO A 194 1.32 12.84 12.43
C PRO A 194 2.65 12.11 12.66
N ASP A 195 2.63 10.93 13.27
CA ASP A 195 3.82 10.20 13.73
C ASP A 195 4.07 8.88 12.97
N HIS A 196 3.09 8.38 12.21
CA HIS A 196 3.21 7.14 11.44
C HIS A 196 2.21 7.04 10.28
N VAL A 197 2.39 6.04 9.41
CA VAL A 197 1.50 5.78 8.28
C VAL A 197 1.04 4.33 8.30
N ILE A 198 -0.24 4.08 8.00
CA ILE A 198 -0.80 2.73 7.95
C ILE A 198 -1.22 2.40 6.52
N PHE A 199 -0.57 1.40 5.92
CA PHE A 199 -0.86 0.92 4.58
C PHE A 199 -1.69 -0.36 4.62
N HIS A 200 -2.93 -0.31 4.13
CA HIS A 200 -3.82 -1.46 4.03
C HIS A 200 -3.83 -1.96 2.58
N ARG A 201 -3.37 -3.18 2.34
CA ARG A 201 -3.29 -3.81 1.00
C ARG A 201 -4.21 -5.03 0.96
N MET A 202 -5.23 -4.97 0.11
CA MET A 202 -6.21 -6.04 -0.05
C MET A 202 -5.86 -6.94 -1.24
N TYR A 203 -5.87 -8.24 -1.00
CA TYR A 203 -5.65 -9.30 -1.99
C TYR A 203 -6.91 -10.16 -2.09
N PRO A 204 -7.78 -9.93 -3.09
CA PRO A 204 -8.95 -10.77 -3.32
C PRO A 204 -8.53 -12.20 -3.65
N ILE A 205 -8.97 -13.17 -2.86
CA ILE A 205 -8.63 -14.60 -3.05
C ILE A 205 -9.80 -15.35 -3.69
N ALA A 206 -11.02 -15.05 -3.25
CA ALA A 206 -12.26 -15.63 -3.77
C ALA A 206 -13.40 -14.62 -3.68
N VAL A 207 -14.59 -14.99 -4.14
CA VAL A 207 -15.79 -14.13 -4.10
C VAL A 207 -16.21 -13.76 -2.67
N ASP A 208 -15.81 -14.55 -1.69
CA ASP A 208 -16.18 -14.45 -0.27
C ASP A 208 -14.94 -14.43 0.65
N ARG A 209 -13.73 -14.23 0.10
CA ARG A 209 -12.48 -14.25 0.86
C ARG A 209 -11.47 -13.23 0.36
N THR A 210 -10.93 -12.44 1.28
CA THR A 210 -9.93 -11.40 1.01
C THR A 210 -8.84 -11.45 2.08
N VAL A 211 -7.58 -11.47 1.67
CA VAL A 211 -6.44 -11.27 2.59
C VAL A 211 -6.13 -9.79 2.65
N VAL A 212 -6.01 -9.23 3.85
CA VAL A 212 -5.62 -7.83 4.06
C VAL A 212 -4.30 -7.79 4.81
N GLU A 213 -3.28 -7.19 4.21
CA GLU A 213 -2.02 -6.89 4.89
C GLU A 213 -2.04 -5.43 5.35
N CYS A 214 -1.81 -5.19 6.63
CA CYS A 214 -1.71 -3.87 7.22
C CYS A 214 -0.28 -3.62 7.69
N ASP A 215 0.37 -2.61 7.12
CA ASP A 215 1.72 -2.18 7.47
C ASP A 215 1.64 -0.90 8.29
N TRP A 216 2.23 -0.90 9.48
CA TRP A 216 2.52 0.31 10.23
C TRP A 216 3.95 0.74 9.90
N LEU A 217 4.06 1.92 9.32
CA LEU A 217 5.28 2.52 8.82
C LEU A 217 5.75 3.61 9.77
N TYR A 218 6.98 3.49 10.25
CA TYR A 218 7.62 4.42 11.16
C TYR A 218 8.98 4.87 10.63
N THR A 219 9.57 5.88 11.24
CA THR A 219 10.96 6.24 10.95
C THR A 219 11.92 5.13 11.41
N GLY A 220 13.08 5.03 10.76
CA GLY A 220 14.04 3.97 11.08
C GLY A 220 14.60 4.01 12.52
N ASP A 221 14.57 5.18 13.18
CA ASP A 221 14.94 5.31 14.59
C ASP A 221 13.86 4.78 15.55
N VAL A 222 12.58 4.86 15.16
CA VAL A 222 11.48 4.22 15.88
C VAL A 222 11.58 2.71 15.74
N VAL A 223 11.69 2.18 14.52
CA VAL A 223 11.82 0.73 14.26
C VAL A 223 13.11 0.15 14.86
N GLY A 224 14.18 0.93 14.89
CA GLY A 224 15.46 0.54 15.52
C GLY A 224 15.47 0.62 17.04
N SER A 225 14.41 1.18 17.65
CA SER A 225 14.19 1.15 19.09
C SER A 225 13.15 0.09 19.39
N ASP A 226 13.32 -0.74 20.43
CA ASP A 226 12.31 -1.75 20.85
C ASP A 226 11.05 -1.08 21.45
N ARG A 227 10.51 -0.05 20.81
CA ARG A 227 9.36 0.78 21.21
C ARG A 227 8.14 0.57 20.32
N ASP A 228 8.26 -0.27 19.29
CA ASP A 228 7.23 -0.61 18.30
C ASP A 228 6.14 -1.57 18.84
#